data_AF-A0A937ZU08-F1
#
_entry.id   AF-A0A937ZU08-F1
#
_cell.length_a   1.000
_cell.length_b   1.000
_cell.length_c   1.000
_cell.angle_alpha   90.00
_cell.angle_beta   90.00
_cell.angle_gamma   90.00
#
_symmetry.space_group_name_H-M   'P 1'
#
loop_
_entity.id
_entity.type
_entity.pdbx_description
1 polymer ?
#
loop_
_entity_poly.entity_id
_entity_poly.type
_entity_poly.pdbx_seq_one_letter_code
_entity_poly.pdbx_strand_id
1 'polypeptide(L)' 'AVGARDRLAFTVHGDEVNVAARLEQLNKDYGTYVLVSEQTKQAAGEGWTFTPMGEVTVRGRSQPTAVYTVAA' A
#
# COMPACT_ATOMS: atom_id res chain seq x y z
N ALA A 1 -15.66 15.62 8.71
CA ALA A 1 -14.71 15.73 9.83
C ALA A 1 -15.47 15.59 11.13
N VAL A 2 -15.15 14.57 11.94
CA VAL A 2 -15.71 14.42 13.30
C VAL A 2 -14.54 14.65 14.25
N GLY A 3 -14.60 15.77 14.98
CA GLY A 3 -13.62 16.14 16.00
C GLY A 3 -14.21 17.28 16.83
N ALA A 4 -14.28 17.08 18.15
CA ALA A 4 -14.61 18.15 19.09
C ALA A 4 -13.60 19.29 18.94
N ARG A 5 -14.05 20.53 19.20
CA ARG A 5 -13.42 21.81 18.84
C ARG A 5 -11.92 21.98 19.13
N ASP A 6 -11.32 21.11 19.97
CA ASP A 6 -9.93 21.18 20.42
C ASP A 6 -9.03 20.00 19.97
N ARG A 7 -9.53 19.09 19.12
CA ARG A 7 -8.70 18.05 18.46
C ARG A 7 -8.99 17.99 16.97
N LEU A 8 -8.22 18.75 16.20
CA LEU A 8 -8.15 18.58 14.76
C LEU A 8 -7.37 17.29 14.46
N ALA A 9 -8.09 16.19 14.24
CA ALA A 9 -7.51 14.98 13.67
C ALA A 9 -7.55 15.11 12.14
N PHE A 10 -6.38 15.25 11.53
CA PHE A 10 -6.23 15.09 10.08
C PHE A 10 -6.12 13.60 9.78
N THR A 11 -7.12 13.07 9.10
CA THR A 11 -7.21 11.66 8.75
C THR A 11 -7.41 11.55 7.25
N VAL A 12 -6.75 10.58 6.63
CA VAL A 12 -6.95 10.24 5.23
C VAL A 12 -8.04 9.18 5.18
N HIS A 13 -9.11 9.46 4.46
CA HIS A 13 -10.19 8.51 4.20
C HIS A 13 -10.16 8.13 2.74
N GLY A 14 -10.06 6.83 2.44
CA GLY A 14 -10.07 6.33 1.08
C GLY A 14 -9.62 4.88 0.98
N ASP A 15 -9.95 4.26 -0.15
CA ASP A 15 -9.63 2.87 -0.42
C ASP A 15 -8.11 2.62 -0.49
N GLU A 16 -7.31 3.62 -0.83
CA GLU A 16 -5.85 3.50 -0.84
C GLU A 16 -5.25 3.29 0.55
N VAL A 17 -5.82 3.90 1.59
CA VAL A 17 -5.38 3.66 2.98
C VAL A 17 -5.66 2.22 3.39
N ASN A 18 -6.80 1.70 2.92
CA ASN A 18 -7.21 0.31 3.09
C ASN A 18 -6.28 -0.67 2.34
N VAL A 19 -5.87 -0.33 1.12
CA VAL A 19 -4.89 -1.11 0.34
C VAL A 19 -3.55 -1.13 1.06
N ALA A 20 -3.02 0.03 1.46
CA ALA A 20 -1.74 0.15 2.14
C ALA A 20 -1.68 -0.70 3.42
N ALA A 21 -2.71 -0.64 4.26
CA ALA A 21 -2.79 -1.45 5.48
C ALA A 21 -2.79 -2.96 5.19
N ARG A 22 -3.38 -3.40 4.07
CA ARG A 22 -3.39 -4.82 3.69
C ARG A 22 -2.06 -5.25 3.08
N LEU A 23 -1.40 -4.41 2.30
CA LEU A 23 -0.05 -4.66 1.81
C LEU A 23 0.94 -4.82 2.97
N GLU A 24 0.81 -4.00 4.02
CA GLU A 24 1.63 -4.14 5.23
C GLU A 24 1.42 -5.51 5.90
N GLN A 25 0.18 -5.98 6.01
CA GLN A 25 -0.10 -7.30 6.59
C GLN A 25 0.50 -8.44 5.74
N LEU A 26 0.40 -8.32 4.42
CA LEU A 26 0.91 -9.32 3.46
C LEU A 26 2.44 -9.45 3.49
N ASN A 27 3.18 -8.46 3.99
CA ASN A 27 4.63 -8.56 4.15
C ASN A 27 5.04 -9.85 4.89
N LYS A 28 4.25 -10.27 5.89
CA LYS A 28 4.50 -11.51 6.66
C LYS A 28 4.40 -12.75 5.79
N ASP A 29 3.40 -12.81 4.92
CA ASP A 29 3.15 -13.94 4.03
C ASP A 29 4.22 -14.02 2.92
N TYR A 30 4.67 -12.86 2.44
CA TYR A 30 5.70 -12.75 1.41
C TYR A 30 7.13 -12.77 1.95
N GLY A 31 7.32 -12.74 3.28
CA GLY A 31 8.65 -12.69 3.91
C GLY A 31 9.44 -11.41 3.58
N THR A 32 8.76 -10.28 3.42
CA THR A 32 9.36 -8.99 3.04
C THR A 32 9.15 -7.95 4.13
N TYR A 33 9.92 -6.86 4.09
CA TYR A 33 9.70 -5.70 4.98
C TYR A 33 8.84 -4.62 4.32
N VAL A 34 8.92 -4.51 2.99
CA VAL A 34 8.24 -3.50 2.21
C VAL A 34 7.58 -4.16 1.00
N LEU A 35 6.27 -3.95 0.88
CA LEU A 35 5.47 -4.24 -0.30
C LEU A 35 4.85 -2.94 -0.79
N VAL A 36 4.89 -2.75 -2.11
CA VAL A 36 4.31 -1.59 -2.79
C VAL A 36 3.38 -2.06 -3.91
N SER A 37 2.33 -1.28 -4.17
CA SER A 37 1.49 -1.48 -5.36
C SER A 37 2.22 -1.01 -6.62
N GLU A 38 1.72 -1.45 -7.77
CA GLU A 38 2.17 -0.95 -9.07
C GLU A 38 2.11 0.59 -9.18
N GLN A 39 1.03 1.21 -8.69
CA GLN A 39 0.87 2.66 -8.70
C GLN A 39 1.96 3.37 -7.90
N THR A 40 2.29 2.85 -6.71
CA THR A 40 3.38 3.40 -5.89
C THR A 40 4.74 3.24 -6.58
N LYS A 41 5.00 2.08 -7.20
CA LYS A 41 6.22 1.86 -8.00
C LYS A 41 6.34 2.87 -9.15
N GLN A 42 5.25 3.11 -9.89
CA GLN A 42 5.24 4.07 -11.00
C GLN A 42 5.47 5.51 -10.51
N ALA A 43 4.94 5.86 -9.33
CA ALA A 43 5.10 7.18 -8.73
C ALA A 43 6.47 7.40 -8.04
N ALA A 44 7.19 6.33 -7.69
CA ALA A 44 8.45 6.41 -6.94
C ALA A 44 9.62 7.04 -7.72
N GLY A 45 9.52 7.09 -9.05
CA GLY A 45 10.56 7.62 -9.92
C GLY A 45 11.79 6.71 -10.01
N GLU A 46 12.94 7.29 -10.37
CA GLU A 46 14.19 6.57 -10.58
C GLU A 46 14.94 6.30 -9.27
N GLY A 47 15.92 5.37 -9.30
CA GLY A 47 16.79 5.06 -8.16
C GLY A 47 16.34 3.87 -7.30
N TRP A 48 15.25 3.20 -7.68
CA TRP A 48 14.71 2.05 -6.95
C TRP A 48 14.76 0.78 -7.80
N THR A 49 15.16 -0.33 -7.18
CA THR A 49 15.11 -1.66 -7.80
C THR A 49 13.98 -2.46 -7.20
N PHE A 50 12.93 -2.66 -7.98
CA PHE A 50 11.73 -3.39 -7.55
C PHE A 50 11.77 -4.85 -8.04
N THR A 51 11.46 -5.78 -7.14
CA THR A 51 11.28 -7.19 -7.45
C THR A 51 9.78 -7.52 -7.46
N PRO A 52 9.24 -8.11 -8.54
CA PRO A 52 7.83 -8.50 -8.59
C PRO A 52 7.54 -9.63 -7.61
N MET A 53 6.46 -9.49 -6.83
CA MET A 53 6.04 -10.48 -5.83
C MET A 53 4.75 -11.21 -6.22
N GLY A 54 4.01 -10.69 -7.21
CA GLY A 54 2.79 -11.30 -7.74
C GLY A 54 1.64 -10.31 -7.79
N GLU A 55 0.41 -10.82 -7.72
CA GLU A 55 -0.81 -10.02 -7.70
C GLU A 55 -1.63 -10.33 -6.45
N VAL A 56 -2.27 -9.29 -5.90
CA VAL A 56 -3.14 -9.43 -4.73
C VAL A 56 -4.49 -8.80 -5.02
N THR A 57 -5.55 -9.53 -4.69
CA THR A 57 -6.92 -9.03 -4.77
C THR A 57 -7.31 -8.45 -3.43
N VAL A 58 -7.32 -7.12 -3.36
CA VAL A 58 -7.70 -6.40 -2.14
C VAL A 58 -9.23 -6.38 -2.04
N ARG A 59 -9.77 -6.76 -0.87
CA ARG A 59 -11.21 -6.71 -0.62
C ARG A 59 -11.77 -5.31 -0.89
N GLY A 60 -12.65 -5.19 -1.89
CA GLY A 60 -13.22 -3.92 -2.35
C GLY A 60 -12.78 -3.51 -3.75
N ARG A 61 -11.75 -4.15 -4.32
CA ARG A 61 -11.36 -4.00 -5.73
C ARG A 61 -11.70 -5.24 -6.53
N SER A 62 -12.24 -5.03 -7.73
CA SER A 62 -12.54 -6.10 -8.69
C SER A 62 -11.30 -6.56 -9.45
N GLN A 63 -10.29 -5.68 -9.59
CA GLN A 63 -9.07 -5.97 -10.35
C GLN A 63 -7.93 -6.35 -9.39
N PRO A 64 -7.19 -7.43 -9.68
CA PRO A 64 -5.94 -7.74 -9.01
C PRO A 64 -4.97 -6.56 -9.10
N THR A 65 -4.22 -6.31 -8.03
CA THR A 65 -3.16 -5.29 -8.01
C THR A 65 -1.81 -5.98 -7.98
N ALA A 66 -0.97 -5.71 -8.97
CA ALA A 66 0.41 -6.19 -8.97
C ALA A 66 1.19 -5.55 -7.80
N VAL A 67 1.98 -6.37 -7.12
CA VAL A 67 2.77 -5.98 -5.95
C VAL A 67 4.24 -6.28 -6.16
N TYR A 68 5.05 -5.39 -5.60
CA TYR A 68 6.50 -5.44 -5.70
C TYR A 68 7.11 -5.25 -4.32
N THR A 69 8.27 -5.83 -4.10
CA THR A 69 9.13 -5.48 -2.98
C THR A 69 10.31 -4.65 -3.48
N VAL A 70 10.97 -3.96 -2.57
CA VAL A 70 12.17 -3.18 -2.85
C VAL A 70 13.26 -3.63 -1.87
N ALA A 71 14.49 -3.77 -2.37
CA ALA A 71 15.62 -4.03 -1.50
C ALA A 71 15.81 -2.85 -0.54
N ALA A 72 15.92 -3.12 0.76
CA ALA A 72 16.31 -2.14 1.76
C ALA A 72 17.78 -1.76 1.60
#